data_AF-A0A538HBI1-F1
#
_entry.id   AF-A0A538HBI1-F1
#
_cell.length_a   1.000
_cell.length_b   1.000
_cell.length_c   1.000
_cell.angle_alpha   90.00
_cell.angle_beta   90.00
_cell.angle_gamma   90.00
#
_symmetry.space_group_name_H-M   'P 1'
#
loop_
_entity.id
_entity.type
_entity.pdbx_description
1 polymer ?
#
loop_
_entity_poly.entity_id
_entity_poly.type
_entity_poly.pdbx_seq_one_letter_code
_entity_poly.pdbx_strand_id
1 'polypeptide(L)'
;MSAELKLSYLWKGLPGHPIHPPLTDATIGIYTFATIAALADVTGISNNAATHGWWLALLAGLIVTVPTALTGLLDWLTIEWGSELWKTATLHLTAMVSATVFFGLAAIFGHSSFKRGDVTAGPFVLTVVGFGLMTLGGWLGGSIVFVHGMRVLNLVGEPAERAVSPVPKPEKEAAEGG
;
A
#
# COMPACT_ATOMS: atom_id res chain seq x y z
N MET A 1 -12.19 33.86 -7.26
CA MET A 1 -11.09 33.18 -7.97
C MET A 1 -11.44 31.71 -8.02
N SER A 2 -11.79 31.19 -9.19
CA SER A 2 -12.10 29.77 -9.39
C SER A 2 -10.81 28.98 -9.26
N ALA A 3 -10.75 27.96 -8.39
CA ALA A 3 -9.61 27.06 -8.33
C ALA A 3 -9.52 26.32 -9.67
N GLU A 4 -8.41 26.49 -10.40
CA GLU A 4 -8.16 25.76 -11.64
C GLU A 4 -7.87 24.30 -11.28
N LEU A 5 -8.70 23.37 -11.73
CA LEU A 5 -8.47 21.94 -11.51
C LEU A 5 -7.24 21.50 -12.30
N LYS A 6 -6.15 21.17 -11.59
CA LYS A 6 -4.94 20.61 -12.20
C LYS A 6 -5.19 19.16 -12.60
N LEU A 7 -4.80 18.79 -13.82
CA LEU A 7 -4.94 17.42 -14.32
C LEU A 7 -4.22 16.41 -13.40
N SER A 8 -3.15 16.84 -12.73
CA SER A 8 -2.40 16.05 -11.75
C SER A 8 -3.23 15.53 -10.59
N TYR A 9 -4.35 16.17 -10.25
CA TYR A 9 -5.23 15.72 -9.17
C TYR A 9 -5.87 14.36 -9.46
N LEU A 10 -5.98 13.95 -10.73
CA LEU A 10 -6.54 12.66 -11.10
C LEU A 10 -5.70 11.46 -10.64
N TRP A 11 -4.37 11.61 -10.57
CA TRP A 11 -3.46 10.52 -10.20
C TRP A 11 -2.71 10.78 -8.90
N LYS A 12 -2.42 12.04 -8.56
CA LYS A 12 -1.81 12.40 -7.28
C LYS A 12 -2.87 12.42 -6.16
N GLY A 13 -4.06 12.93 -6.44
CA GLY A 13 -5.00 13.37 -5.41
C GLY A 13 -4.87 14.87 -5.13
N LEU A 14 -5.69 15.35 -4.21
CA LEU A 14 -5.69 16.76 -3.80
C LEU A 14 -4.57 17.01 -2.78
N PRO A 15 -4.11 18.27 -2.63
CA PRO A 15 -3.21 18.65 -1.55
C PRO A 15 -3.74 18.20 -0.18
N GLY A 16 -2.95 17.43 0.56
CA GLY A 16 -3.34 16.83 1.85
C GLY A 16 -4.26 15.61 1.77
N HIS A 17 -4.70 15.21 0.57
CA HIS A 17 -5.49 13.99 0.31
C HIS A 17 -4.89 13.20 -0.87
N PRO A 18 -3.66 12.65 -0.69
CA PRO A 18 -3.04 11.80 -1.70
C PRO A 18 -3.85 10.52 -1.95
N ILE A 19 -3.83 10.03 -3.21
CA ILE A 19 -4.54 8.79 -3.60
C ILE A 19 -3.79 7.54 -3.10
N HIS A 20 -2.47 7.60 -2.95
CA HIS A 20 -1.65 6.44 -2.60
C HIS A 20 -2.01 5.85 -1.21
N PRO A 21 -2.17 6.63 -0.12
CA PRO A 21 -2.42 6.04 1.20
C PRO A 21 -3.72 5.22 1.32
N PRO A 22 -4.90 5.69 0.84
CA PRO A 22 -6.09 4.84 0.85
C PRO A 22 -5.93 3.52 0.08
N LEU A 23 -5.16 3.52 -1.01
CA LEU A 23 -4.85 2.30 -1.77
C LEU A 23 -3.91 1.38 -0.99
N THR A 24 -2.93 1.94 -0.27
CA THR A 24 -2.08 1.15 0.64
C THR A 24 -2.88 0.55 1.79
N ASP A 25 -3.85 1.26 2.38
CA ASP A 25 -4.71 0.74 3.45
C ASP A 25 -5.49 -0.49 2.97
N ALA A 26 -6.10 -0.39 1.78
CA ALA A 26 -6.79 -1.52 1.16
C ALA A 26 -5.83 -2.69 0.91
N THR A 27 -4.66 -2.43 0.32
CA THR A 27 -3.66 -3.46 0.01
C THR A 27 -3.15 -4.17 1.26
N ILE A 28 -2.75 -3.41 2.28
CA ILE A 28 -2.27 -3.94 3.56
C ILE A 28 -3.37 -4.73 4.24
N GLY A 29 -4.60 -4.22 4.30
CA GLY A 29 -5.74 -4.91 4.89
C GLY A 29 -6.03 -6.26 4.24
N ILE A 30 -6.02 -6.31 2.90
CA ILE A 30 -6.28 -7.54 2.14
C ILE A 30 -5.18 -8.59 2.39
N TYR A 31 -3.90 -8.22 2.30
CA TYR A 31 -2.81 -9.17 2.56
C TYR A 31 -2.69 -9.58 4.02
N THR A 32 -3.06 -8.69 4.95
CA THR A 32 -3.18 -9.04 6.37
C THR A 32 -4.25 -10.10 6.57
N PHE A 33 -5.44 -9.91 5.98
CA PHE A 33 -6.49 -10.92 6.00
C PHE A 33 -6.05 -12.23 5.34
N ALA A 34 -5.37 -12.17 4.18
CA ALA A 34 -4.84 -13.36 3.53
C ALA A 34 -3.92 -14.15 4.48
N THR A 35 -3.02 -13.46 5.17
CA THR A 35 -2.08 -14.07 6.13
C THR A 35 -2.81 -14.68 7.33
N ILE A 36 -3.81 -13.99 7.88
CA ILE A 36 -4.65 -14.50 8.98
C ILE A 36 -5.44 -15.74 8.54
N ALA A 37 -6.03 -15.72 7.34
CA ALA A 37 -6.77 -16.86 6.80
C ALA A 37 -5.84 -18.05 6.57
N ALA A 38 -4.63 -17.85 6.05
CA ALA A 38 -3.64 -18.91 5.91
C ALA A 38 -3.26 -19.50 7.27
N LEU A 39 -3.04 -18.65 8.28
CA LEU A 39 -2.77 -19.07 9.66
C LEU A 39 -3.93 -19.86 10.26
N ALA A 40 -5.18 -19.42 10.05
CA ALA A 40 -6.36 -20.09 10.57
C ALA A 40 -6.51 -21.51 10.00
N ASP A 41 -6.17 -21.74 8.73
CA ASP A 41 -6.16 -23.05 8.11
C ASP A 41 -5.05 -23.96 8.69
N VAL A 42 -3.79 -23.49 8.67
CA VAL A 42 -2.65 -24.33 9.14
C VAL A 42 -2.68 -24.63 10.63
N THR A 43 -3.36 -23.81 11.43
CA THR A 43 -3.56 -24.04 12.88
C THR A 43 -4.82 -24.83 13.19
N GLY A 44 -5.66 -25.13 12.19
CA GLY A 44 -6.92 -25.85 12.37
C GLY A 44 -8.03 -25.05 13.06
N ILE A 45 -7.88 -23.72 13.19
CA ILE A 45 -8.96 -22.82 13.66
C ILE A 45 -10.11 -22.79 12.65
N SER A 46 -9.77 -22.89 11.37
CA SER A 46 -10.68 -23.05 10.26
C SER A 46 -10.05 -24.01 9.25
N ASN A 47 -10.74 -24.28 8.17
CA ASN A 47 -10.41 -25.31 7.20
C ASN A 47 -10.70 -24.76 5.80
N ASN A 48 -11.44 -25.47 4.97
CA ASN A 48 -11.64 -25.11 3.55
C ASN A 48 -12.04 -23.63 3.31
N ALA A 49 -12.88 -23.05 4.19
CA ALA A 49 -13.26 -21.63 4.12
C ALA A 49 -12.07 -20.67 4.27
N ALA A 50 -11.14 -20.96 5.19
CA ALA A 50 -9.95 -20.15 5.39
C ALA A 50 -8.94 -20.32 4.24
N THR A 51 -8.76 -21.54 3.72
CA THR A 51 -7.96 -21.75 2.50
C THR A 51 -8.51 -20.95 1.31
N HIS A 52 -9.83 -20.98 1.07
CA HIS A 52 -10.44 -20.22 -0.02
C HIS A 52 -10.33 -18.71 0.21
N GLY A 53 -10.57 -18.25 1.46
CA GLY A 53 -10.42 -16.85 1.85
C GLY A 53 -9.01 -16.33 1.63
N TRP A 54 -7.99 -17.08 2.04
CA TRP A 54 -6.58 -16.76 1.82
C TRP A 54 -6.27 -16.58 0.34
N TRP A 55 -6.62 -17.55 -0.50
CA TRP A 55 -6.25 -17.51 -1.91
C TRP A 55 -6.98 -16.41 -2.69
N LEU A 56 -8.28 -16.22 -2.42
CA LEU A 56 -9.06 -15.12 -3.02
C LEU A 56 -8.55 -13.76 -2.56
N ALA A 57 -8.13 -13.64 -1.30
CA ALA A 57 -7.52 -12.41 -0.79
C ALA A 57 -6.15 -12.15 -1.43
N LEU A 58 -5.31 -13.16 -1.67
CA LEU A 58 -4.08 -12.97 -2.44
C LEU A 58 -4.37 -12.40 -3.84
N LEU A 59 -5.37 -12.92 -4.55
CA LEU A 59 -5.75 -12.39 -5.86
C LEU A 59 -6.30 -10.96 -5.79
N ALA A 60 -7.22 -10.70 -4.87
CA ALA A 60 -7.77 -9.36 -4.68
C ALA A 60 -6.66 -8.36 -4.31
N GLY A 61 -5.74 -8.76 -3.44
CA GLY A 61 -4.59 -7.97 -3.02
C GLY A 61 -3.67 -7.65 -4.19
N LEU A 62 -3.38 -8.64 -5.04
CA LEU A 62 -2.56 -8.43 -6.25
C LEU A 62 -3.24 -7.47 -7.24
N ILE A 63 -4.56 -7.53 -7.39
CA ILE A 63 -5.32 -6.58 -8.22
C ILE A 63 -5.21 -5.17 -7.66
N VAL A 64 -5.43 -4.97 -6.36
CA VAL A 64 -5.36 -3.65 -5.70
C VAL A 64 -3.91 -3.14 -5.62
N THR A 65 -2.92 -4.03 -5.59
CA THR A 65 -1.50 -3.67 -5.63
C THR A 65 -1.14 -2.93 -6.91
N VAL A 66 -1.79 -3.20 -8.04
CA VAL A 66 -1.50 -2.52 -9.31
C VAL A 66 -1.69 -1.00 -9.22
N PRO A 67 -2.89 -0.45 -8.92
CA PRO A 67 -3.05 0.99 -8.76
C PRO A 67 -2.24 1.56 -7.58
N THR A 68 -2.05 0.78 -6.51
CA THR A 68 -1.22 1.19 -5.36
C THR A 68 0.23 1.42 -5.78
N ALA A 69 0.84 0.46 -6.47
CA ALA A 69 2.21 0.53 -6.93
C ALA A 69 2.39 1.63 -8.00
N LEU A 70 1.43 1.80 -8.90
CA LEU A 70 1.48 2.85 -9.92
C LEU A 70 1.46 4.25 -9.30
N THR A 71 0.56 4.50 -8.36
CA THR A 71 0.48 5.81 -7.69
C THR A 71 1.75 6.11 -6.89
N GLY A 72 2.30 5.13 -6.17
CA GLY A 72 3.56 5.28 -5.44
C GLY A 72 4.78 5.46 -6.36
N LEU A 73 4.82 4.76 -7.51
CA LEU A 73 5.88 4.91 -8.50
C LEU A 73 5.86 6.31 -9.14
N LEU A 74 4.68 6.86 -9.43
CA LEU A 74 4.54 8.21 -9.97
C LEU A 74 5.04 9.25 -8.97
N ASP A 75 4.83 9.06 -7.67
CA ASP A 75 5.41 9.93 -6.64
C ASP A 75 6.92 9.76 -6.56
N TRP A 76 7.44 8.51 -6.58
CA TRP A 76 8.87 8.22 -6.56
C TRP A 76 9.65 8.88 -7.70
N LEU A 77 9.07 8.91 -8.91
CA LEU A 77 9.67 9.55 -10.09
C LEU A 77 9.87 11.07 -9.95
N THR A 78 9.21 11.70 -8.97
CA THR A 78 9.36 13.15 -8.71
C THR A 78 10.45 13.47 -7.69
N ILE A 79 11.04 12.45 -7.06
CA ILE A 79 12.06 12.64 -6.02
C ILE A 79 13.42 12.94 -6.68
N GLU A 80 14.13 13.93 -6.14
CA GLU A 80 15.51 14.22 -6.53
C GLU A 80 16.40 12.98 -6.34
N TRP A 81 17.02 12.53 -7.43
CA TRP A 81 17.84 11.33 -7.46
C TRP A 81 19.02 11.42 -6.49
N GLY A 82 19.25 10.39 -5.68
CA GLY A 82 20.36 10.31 -4.74
C GLY A 82 20.15 11.05 -3.41
N SER A 83 19.06 11.81 -3.25
CA SER A 83 18.66 12.39 -1.96
C SER A 83 18.36 11.32 -0.90
N GLU A 84 18.38 11.69 0.39
CA GLU A 84 18.04 10.75 1.48
C GLU A 84 16.59 10.26 1.41
N LEU A 85 15.68 11.13 0.96
CA LEU A 85 14.30 10.75 0.63
C LEU A 85 14.29 9.71 -0.50
N TRP A 86 15.06 9.92 -1.57
CA TRP A 86 15.13 8.96 -2.68
C TRP A 86 15.66 7.59 -2.26
N LYS A 87 16.69 7.55 -1.41
CA LYS A 87 17.23 6.29 -0.86
C LYS A 87 16.18 5.55 -0.05
N THR A 88 15.51 6.25 0.86
CA THR A 88 14.45 5.70 1.70
C THR A 88 13.27 5.19 0.86
N ALA A 89 12.84 5.99 -0.12
CA ALA A 89 11.75 5.63 -1.03
C ALA A 89 12.10 4.46 -1.96
N THR A 90 13.36 4.35 -2.38
CA THR A 90 13.86 3.22 -3.18
C THR A 90 13.91 1.93 -2.35
N LEU A 91 14.33 2.00 -1.09
CA LEU A 91 14.26 0.86 -0.16
C LEU A 91 12.82 0.40 0.07
N HIS A 92 11.89 1.35 0.29
CA HIS A 92 10.47 1.05 0.39
C HIS A 92 9.95 0.36 -0.87
N LEU A 93 10.19 0.93 -2.05
CA LEU A 93 9.78 0.36 -3.33
C LEU A 93 10.33 -1.05 -3.51
N THR A 94 11.60 -1.28 -3.18
CA THR A 94 12.24 -2.59 -3.28
C THR A 94 11.58 -3.62 -2.35
N ALA A 95 11.27 -3.21 -1.10
CA ALA A 95 10.56 -4.06 -0.14
C ALA A 95 9.15 -4.42 -0.65
N MET A 96 8.42 -3.46 -1.20
CA MET A 96 7.05 -3.67 -1.69
C MET A 96 7.00 -4.51 -2.98
N VAL A 97 7.94 -4.32 -3.90
CA VAL A 97 8.08 -5.17 -5.09
C VAL A 97 8.41 -6.61 -4.65
N SER A 98 9.32 -6.77 -3.70
CA SER A 98 9.66 -8.08 -3.15
C SER A 98 8.43 -8.74 -2.51
N ALA A 99 7.71 -8.02 -1.63
CA ALA A 99 6.46 -8.51 -1.03
C ALA A 99 5.45 -8.96 -2.10
N THR A 100 5.25 -8.14 -3.14
CA THR A 100 4.34 -8.44 -4.26
C THR A 100 4.75 -9.72 -4.99
N VAL A 101 6.05 -9.92 -5.24
CA VAL A 101 6.58 -11.15 -5.84
C VAL A 101 6.26 -12.36 -4.95
N PHE A 102 6.51 -12.28 -3.65
CA PHE A 102 6.22 -13.38 -2.72
C PHE A 102 4.72 -13.71 -2.65
N PHE A 103 3.84 -12.71 -2.60
CA PHE A 103 2.39 -12.94 -2.67
C PHE A 103 1.95 -13.51 -4.02
N GLY A 104 2.54 -13.05 -5.14
CA GLY A 104 2.30 -13.60 -6.47
C GLY A 104 2.70 -15.07 -6.56
N LEU A 105 3.88 -15.42 -6.06
CA LEU A 105 4.34 -16.81 -5.98
C LEU A 105 3.46 -17.65 -5.06
N ALA A 106 3.02 -17.10 -3.93
CA ALA A 106 2.07 -17.77 -3.03
C ALA A 106 0.74 -18.05 -3.75
N ALA A 107 0.22 -17.13 -4.56
CA ALA A 107 -1.00 -17.33 -5.33
C ALA A 107 -0.83 -18.39 -6.43
N ILE A 108 0.29 -18.34 -7.17
CA ILE A 108 0.61 -19.28 -8.26
C ILE A 108 0.77 -20.70 -7.71
N PHE A 109 1.65 -20.90 -6.73
CA PHE A 109 1.92 -22.22 -6.16
C PHE A 109 0.81 -22.69 -5.21
N GLY A 110 0.04 -21.74 -4.66
CA GLY A 110 -1.12 -21.99 -3.79
C GLY A 110 -2.40 -22.38 -4.51
N HIS A 111 -2.47 -22.32 -5.84
CA HIS A 111 -3.69 -22.69 -6.56
C HIS A 111 -4.08 -24.16 -6.34
N SER A 112 -3.12 -25.07 -6.16
CA SER A 112 -3.42 -26.47 -5.84
C SER A 112 -4.01 -26.61 -4.42
N SER A 113 -3.51 -25.83 -3.47
CA SER A 113 -4.01 -25.71 -2.10
C SER A 113 -5.43 -25.19 -2.08
N PHE A 114 -5.74 -24.16 -2.88
CA PHE A 114 -7.11 -23.67 -3.09
C PHE A 114 -8.05 -24.80 -3.53
N LYS A 115 -7.68 -25.61 -4.54
CA LYS A 115 -8.55 -26.69 -5.03
C LYS A 115 -8.78 -27.80 -4.02
N ARG A 116 -7.79 -28.10 -3.17
CA ARG A 116 -7.88 -29.16 -2.16
C ARG A 116 -8.52 -28.68 -0.86
N GLY A 117 -8.47 -27.38 -0.58
CA GLY A 117 -8.97 -26.80 0.66
C GLY A 117 -8.01 -26.91 1.83
N ASP A 118 -6.70 -27.03 1.56
CA ASP A 118 -5.65 -27.11 2.57
C ASP A 118 -4.43 -26.25 2.21
N VAL A 119 -4.06 -25.28 3.04
CA VAL A 119 -2.87 -24.45 2.82
C VAL A 119 -1.61 -25.26 3.10
N THR A 120 -0.88 -25.62 2.05
CA THR A 120 0.40 -26.33 2.19
C THR A 120 1.54 -25.40 2.65
N ALA A 121 2.58 -26.01 3.24
CA ALA A 121 3.71 -25.30 3.83
C ALA A 121 4.42 -24.32 2.88
N GLY A 122 4.58 -24.66 1.59
CA GLY A 122 5.26 -23.80 0.63
C GLY A 122 4.56 -22.44 0.42
N PRO A 123 3.31 -22.42 -0.08
CA PRO A 123 2.52 -21.19 -0.22
C PRO A 123 2.29 -20.45 1.10
N PHE A 124 2.20 -21.17 2.23
CA PHE A 124 2.13 -20.56 3.55
C PHE A 124 3.39 -19.75 3.87
N VAL A 125 4.59 -20.34 3.73
CA VAL A 125 5.87 -19.66 3.96
C VAL A 125 6.02 -18.45 3.03
N LEU A 126 5.66 -18.59 1.75
CA LEU A 126 5.68 -17.46 0.81
C LEU A 126 4.76 -16.33 1.26
N THR A 127 3.57 -16.64 1.76
CA THR A 127 2.63 -15.65 2.30
C THR A 127 3.21 -14.93 3.51
N VAL A 128 3.79 -15.66 4.47
CA VAL A 128 4.40 -15.09 5.68
C VAL A 128 5.61 -14.21 5.35
N VAL A 129 6.48 -14.63 4.42
CA VAL A 129 7.61 -13.82 3.98
C VAL A 129 7.14 -12.56 3.25
N GLY A 130 6.15 -12.69 2.35
CA GLY A 130 5.52 -11.54 1.69
C GLY A 130 4.93 -10.55 2.70
N PHE A 131 4.24 -11.05 3.73
CA PHE A 131 3.70 -10.24 4.81
C PHE A 131 4.78 -9.52 5.60
N GLY A 132 5.87 -10.20 5.98
CA GLY A 132 6.99 -9.58 6.68
C GLY A 132 7.67 -8.47 5.87
N LEU A 133 7.89 -8.70 4.57
CA LEU A 133 8.43 -7.68 3.65
C LEU A 133 7.49 -6.49 3.50
N MET A 134 6.18 -6.74 3.42
CA MET A 134 5.16 -5.69 3.39
C MET A 134 5.17 -4.87 4.69
N THR A 135 5.28 -5.50 5.86
CA THR A 135 5.39 -4.81 7.14
C THR A 135 6.63 -3.92 7.20
N LEU A 136 7.79 -4.42 6.76
CA LEU A 136 9.01 -3.63 6.63
C LEU A 136 8.82 -2.46 5.65
N GLY A 137 8.19 -2.72 4.51
CA GLY A 137 7.82 -1.70 3.53
C GLY A 137 6.93 -0.61 4.15
N GLY A 138 5.93 -0.99 4.95
CA GLY A 138 5.09 -0.05 5.69
C GLY A 138 5.87 0.85 6.65
N TRP A 139 6.84 0.30 7.39
CA TRP A 139 7.75 1.08 8.24
C TRP A 139 8.57 2.10 7.46
N LEU A 140 9.14 1.67 6.32
CA LEU A 140 9.89 2.55 5.42
C LEU A 140 8.98 3.64 4.83
N GLY A 141 7.75 3.28 4.44
CA GLY A 141 6.73 4.21 3.95
C GLY A 141 6.35 5.26 4.99
N GLY A 142 6.23 4.85 6.26
CA GLY A 142 6.07 5.77 7.38
C GLY A 142 7.22 6.76 7.48
N SER A 143 8.47 6.34 7.23
CA SER A 143 9.62 7.25 7.22
C SER A 143 9.56 8.25 6.05
N ILE A 144 9.12 7.82 4.86
CA ILE A 144 8.91 8.71 3.70
C ILE A 144 7.93 9.85 4.05
N VAL A 145 6.83 9.52 4.72
CA VAL A 145 5.76 10.48 5.03
C VAL A 145 6.07 11.30 6.28
N PHE A 146 6.40 10.65 7.40
CA PHE A 146 6.47 11.29 8.71
C PHE A 146 7.87 11.80 9.08
N VAL A 147 8.92 11.30 8.45
CA VAL A 147 10.30 11.79 8.67
C VAL A 147 10.71 12.75 7.56
N HIS A 148 10.52 12.34 6.30
CA HIS A 148 10.92 13.15 5.14
C HIS A 148 9.82 14.12 4.65
N GLY A 149 8.60 14.04 5.19
CA GLY A 149 7.53 15.00 4.90
C GLY A 149 6.92 14.89 3.49
N MET A 150 7.15 13.78 2.78
CA MET A 150 6.67 13.65 1.41
C MET A 150 5.14 13.62 1.37
N ARG A 151 4.56 14.60 0.65
CA ARG A 151 3.11 14.75 0.44
C ARG A 151 2.29 14.99 1.73
N VAL A 152 2.91 15.63 2.73
CA VAL A 152 2.26 16.09 3.96
C VAL A 152 2.24 17.61 3.99
N LEU A 153 1.17 18.18 4.54
CA LEU A 153 1.05 19.63 4.78
C LEU A 153 1.24 19.91 6.28
N ASN A 154 2.20 20.75 6.64
CA ASN A 154 2.44 21.12 8.05
C ASN A 154 1.54 22.30 8.50
N LEU A 155 0.22 22.11 8.42
CA LEU A 155 -0.80 23.12 8.75
C LEU A 155 -1.46 22.84 10.10
N VAL A 156 -0.69 22.86 11.19
CA VAL A 156 -1.13 22.47 12.55
C VAL A 156 -2.34 23.26 13.05
N GLY A 157 -2.46 24.54 12.67
CA GLY A 157 -3.55 25.42 13.07
C GLY A 157 -4.77 25.44 12.14
N GLU A 158 -4.80 24.61 11.09
CA GLU A 158 -5.89 24.64 10.11
C GLU A 158 -7.22 24.24 10.77
N PRO A 159 -8.28 25.07 10.68
CA PRO A 159 -9.61 24.72 11.20
C PRO A 159 -10.10 23.40 10.60
N ALA A 160 -10.73 22.55 11.42
CA ALA A 160 -11.16 21.20 11.01
C ALA A 160 -11.98 21.19 9.71
N GLU A 161 -12.92 22.13 9.56
CA GLU A 161 -13.75 22.28 8.35
C GLU A 161 -12.93 22.53 7.08
N ARG A 162 -11.82 23.25 7.19
CA ARG A 162 -10.90 23.52 6.08
C ARG A 162 -9.94 22.36 5.86
N ALA A 163 -9.47 21.73 6.94
CA ALA A 163 -8.59 20.57 6.90
C ALA A 163 -9.22 19.41 6.10
N VAL A 164 -10.52 19.15 6.27
CA VAL A 164 -11.23 18.05 5.56
C VAL A 164 -11.88 18.48 4.23
N SER A 165 -11.71 19.74 3.81
CA SER A 165 -12.40 20.25 2.61
C SER A 165 -11.95 19.49 1.35
N PRO A 166 -12.88 18.95 0.55
CA PRO A 166 -12.57 18.30 -0.73
C PRO A 166 -12.34 19.31 -1.86
N VAL A 167 -12.34 20.61 -1.54
CA VAL A 167 -12.07 21.68 -2.49
C VAL A 167 -10.61 22.10 -2.33
N PRO A 168 -9.80 22.08 -3.41
CA PRO A 168 -8.44 22.59 -3.32
C PRO A 168 -8.46 24.06 -2.91
N LYS A 169 -7.68 24.38 -1.87
CA LYS A 169 -7.55 25.73 -1.30
C LYS A 169 -6.16 26.27 -1.58
N PRO A 170 -6.01 27.58 -1.90
CA PRO A 170 -4.71 28.17 -2.20
C PRO A 170 -3.66 27.93 -1.10
N GLU A 171 -4.06 27.94 0.18
CA GLU A 171 -3.18 27.70 1.32
C GLU A 171 -2.61 26.28 1.31
N LYS A 172 -3.44 25.28 0.95
CA LYS A 172 -3.01 23.88 0.85
C LYS A 172 -2.13 23.64 -0.38
N GLU A 173 -2.43 24.30 -1.50
CA GLU A 173 -1.58 24.22 -2.70
C GLU A 173 -0.20 24.86 -2.48
N ALA A 174 -0.16 26.00 -1.77
CA ALA A 174 1.10 26.65 -1.40
C ALA A 174 1.94 25.77 -0.44
N ALA A 175 1.28 25.11 0.51
CA ALA A 175 1.93 24.22 1.45
C ALA A 175 2.44 22.91 0.83
N GLU A 176 1.92 22.49 -0.33
CA GLU A 176 2.39 21.27 -1.04
C GLU A 176 3.69 21.52 -1.84
N GLY A 177 3.99 22.77 -2.17
CA GLY A 177 5.17 23.16 -2.96
C GLY A 177 6.36 23.71 -2.17
N GLY A 178 6.26 23.77 -0.84
CA GLY A 178 7.33 24.18 0.08
C GLY A 178 8.00 22.98 0.74
#